data_AF-A0A6J4TDD8-F1
#
_entry.id   AF-A0A6J4TDD8-F1
#
_cell.length_a   1.000
_cell.length_b   1.000
_cell.length_c   1.000
_cell.angle_alpha   90.00
_cell.angle_beta   90.00
_cell.angle_gamma   90.00
#
_symmetry.space_group_name_H-M   'P 1'
#
loop_
_entity.id
_entity.type
_entity.pdbx_description
1 polymer ?
#
loop_
_entity_poly.entity_id
_entity_poly.type
_entity_poly.pdbx_seq_one_letter_code
_entity_poly.pdbx_strand_id
1 'polypeptide(L)'
;MTRTARQLAAGASVLAALLAGGWLWGAVVAPGLWSAVALLVAWFLVIGFLTTRLSRRRPELKLALRGTYLAAAVTALALGYLTSVRETVVDEPLVTGAPASQATPPGAPASSVEDLLAPQP
;
A
#
# COMPACT_ATOMS: atom_id res chain seq x y z
N MET A 1 -27.40 -23.21 -14.15
CA MET A 1 -26.35 -22.17 -14.38
C MET A 1 -25.75 -22.35 -15.76
N THR A 2 -25.84 -21.33 -16.61
CA THR A 2 -25.22 -21.31 -17.95
C THR A 2 -23.69 -21.28 -17.84
N ARG A 3 -22.99 -21.74 -18.88
CA ARG A 3 -21.51 -21.78 -18.95
C ARG A 3 -20.87 -20.41 -18.64
N THR A 4 -21.51 -19.34 -19.11
CA THR A 4 -21.11 -17.94 -18.88
C THR A 4 -21.23 -17.54 -17.40
N ALA A 5 -22.31 -17.89 -16.72
CA ALA A 5 -22.49 -17.59 -15.30
C ALA A 5 -21.39 -18.23 -14.44
N ARG A 6 -20.96 -19.46 -14.77
CA ARG A 6 -19.85 -20.13 -14.06
C ARG A 6 -18.50 -19.44 -14.31
N GLN A 7 -18.26 -18.95 -15.53
CA GLN A 7 -17.03 -18.23 -15.86
C GLN A 7 -16.96 -16.88 -15.15
N LEU A 8 -18.07 -16.13 -15.10
CA LEU A 8 -18.15 -14.88 -14.36
C LEU A 8 -17.94 -15.09 -12.87
N ALA A 9 -18.61 -16.10 -12.28
CA ALA A 9 -18.43 -16.42 -10.86
C ALA A 9 -16.97 -16.82 -10.56
N ALA A 10 -16.33 -17.59 -11.43
CA ALA A 10 -14.92 -17.99 -11.28
C ALA A 10 -13.98 -16.77 -11.36
N GLY A 11 -14.20 -15.87 -12.32
CA GLY A 11 -13.41 -14.64 -12.42
C GLY A 11 -13.59 -13.73 -11.21
N ALA A 12 -14.85 -13.51 -10.81
CA ALA A 12 -15.20 -12.69 -9.65
C ALA A 12 -14.61 -13.22 -8.34
N SER A 13 -14.59 -14.54 -8.16
CA SER A 13 -14.00 -15.14 -6.95
C SER A 13 -12.47 -15.02 -6.90
N VAL A 14 -11.78 -15.09 -8.04
CA VAL A 14 -10.33 -14.78 -8.10
C VAL A 14 -10.09 -13.31 -7.72
N LEU A 15 -10.89 -12.40 -8.27
CA LEU A 15 -10.77 -10.97 -8.00
C LEU A 15 -11.02 -10.66 -6.52
N ALA A 16 -12.07 -11.23 -5.94
CA ALA A 16 -12.41 -11.10 -4.53
C ALA A 16 -11.30 -11.64 -3.62
N ALA A 17 -10.70 -12.79 -3.96
CA ALA A 17 -9.60 -13.36 -3.18
C ALA A 17 -8.32 -12.49 -3.21
N LEU A 18 -8.02 -11.90 -4.36
CA LEU A 18 -6.88 -10.98 -4.51
C LEU A 18 -7.12 -9.68 -3.72
N LEU A 19 -8.30 -9.08 -3.83
CA LEU A 19 -8.65 -7.86 -3.09
C LEU A 19 -8.70 -8.09 -1.58
N ALA A 20 -9.32 -9.18 -1.14
CA ALA A 20 -9.41 -9.52 0.28
C ALA A 20 -8.02 -9.75 0.90
N GLY A 21 -7.14 -10.50 0.22
CA GLY A 21 -5.78 -10.67 0.70
C GLY A 21 -4.95 -9.40 0.63
N GLY A 22 -5.09 -8.60 -0.43
CA GLY A 22 -4.40 -7.32 -0.53
C GLY A 22 -4.78 -6.35 0.59
N TRP A 23 -6.07 -6.28 0.91
CA TRP A 23 -6.55 -5.51 2.06
C TRP A 23 -6.04 -6.07 3.39
N LEU A 24 -6.14 -7.39 3.60
CA LEU A 24 -5.71 -8.02 4.85
C LEU A 24 -4.20 -7.82 5.10
N TRP A 25 -3.37 -8.13 4.12
CA TRP A 25 -1.92 -8.06 4.29
C TRP A 25 -1.40 -6.62 4.25
N GLY A 26 -2.00 -5.76 3.43
CA GLY A 26 -1.59 -4.37 3.27
C GLY A 26 -2.07 -3.44 4.40
N ALA A 27 -3.35 -3.55 4.81
CA ALA A 27 -3.93 -2.60 5.76
C ALA A 27 -3.84 -3.08 7.22
N VAL A 28 -3.83 -4.39 7.47
CA VAL A 28 -3.96 -4.92 8.84
C VAL A 28 -2.63 -5.43 9.39
N VAL A 29 -1.79 -6.05 8.55
CA VAL A 29 -0.66 -6.85 9.04
C VAL A 29 0.69 -6.15 8.90
N ALA A 30 0.88 -5.29 7.90
CA ALA A 30 2.21 -4.78 7.57
C ALA A 30 2.54 -3.44 8.27
N PRO A 31 3.52 -3.42 9.22
CA PRO A 31 3.99 -2.17 9.82
C PRO A 31 4.95 -1.38 8.90
N GLY A 32 5.34 -1.94 7.75
CA GLY A 32 6.29 -1.29 6.83
C GLY A 32 6.08 -1.72 5.37
N LEU A 33 6.58 -0.89 4.44
CA LEU A 33 6.39 -1.08 3.00
C LEU A 33 6.93 -2.43 2.51
N TRP A 34 8.16 -2.79 2.90
CA TRP A 34 8.80 -4.01 2.43
C TRP A 34 8.14 -5.29 2.95
N SER A 35 7.65 -5.28 4.19
CA SER A 35 6.90 -6.42 4.72
C SER A 35 5.52 -6.55 4.06
N ALA A 36 4.85 -5.43 3.76
CA ALA A 36 3.61 -5.41 2.98
C ALA A 36 3.82 -6.03 1.59
N VAL A 37 4.85 -5.57 0.86
CA VAL A 37 5.17 -6.07 -0.48
C VAL A 37 5.49 -7.57 -0.44
N ALA A 38 6.33 -8.03 0.50
CA ALA A 38 6.68 -9.44 0.61
C ALA A 38 5.46 -10.34 0.87
N LEU A 39 4.58 -9.93 1.79
CA LEU A 39 3.34 -10.66 2.08
C LEU A 39 2.39 -10.65 0.88
N LEU A 40 2.26 -9.52 0.19
CA LEU A 40 1.43 -9.40 -1.01
C LEU A 40 1.94 -10.32 -2.13
N VAL A 41 3.25 -10.34 -2.38
CA VAL A 41 3.88 -11.23 -3.37
C VAL A 41 3.61 -12.69 -3.00
N ALA A 42 3.82 -13.08 -1.74
CA ALA A 42 3.52 -14.43 -1.26
C ALA A 42 2.05 -14.80 -1.48
N TRP A 43 1.11 -13.88 -1.21
CA TRP A 43 -0.31 -14.09 -1.45
C TRP A 43 -0.63 -14.30 -2.93
N PHE A 44 -0.07 -13.48 -3.82
CA PHE A 44 -0.23 -13.65 -5.26
C PHE A 44 0.28 -15.03 -5.72
N LEU A 45 1.41 -15.49 -5.21
CA LEU A 45 1.94 -16.83 -5.53
C LEU A 45 0.98 -17.94 -5.08
N VAL A 46 0.40 -17.84 -3.89
CA VAL A 46 -0.59 -18.80 -3.39
C VAL A 46 -1.83 -18.84 -4.29
N ILE A 47 -2.38 -17.67 -4.65
CA ILE A 47 -3.54 -17.59 -5.55
C ILE A 47 -3.19 -18.08 -6.97
N GLY A 48 -2.01 -17.77 -7.49
CA GLY A 48 -1.51 -18.24 -8.78
C GLY A 48 -1.34 -19.76 -8.83
N PHE A 49 -0.88 -20.36 -7.74
CA PHE A 49 -0.79 -21.81 -7.59
C PHE A 49 -2.19 -22.46 -7.53
N LEU A 50 -3.11 -21.90 -6.75
CA LEU A 50 -4.49 -22.38 -6.63
C LEU A 50 -5.23 -22.30 -7.97
N THR A 51 -5.17 -21.16 -8.66
CA THR A 51 -5.75 -21.00 -10.00
C THR A 51 -5.12 -21.96 -11.00
N THR A 52 -3.81 -22.16 -10.98
CA THR A 52 -3.15 -23.16 -11.84
C THR A 52 -3.64 -24.57 -11.53
N ARG A 53 -3.71 -24.98 -10.27
CA ARG A 53 -4.19 -26.30 -9.87
C ARG A 53 -5.66 -26.51 -10.25
N LEU A 54 -6.50 -25.50 -10.03
CA LEU A 54 -7.93 -25.54 -10.36
C LEU A 54 -8.18 -25.58 -11.86
N SER A 55 -7.39 -24.83 -12.64
CA SER A 55 -7.45 -24.81 -14.10
C SER A 55 -7.04 -26.13 -14.76
N ARG A 56 -6.18 -26.92 -14.10
CA ARG A 56 -5.84 -28.30 -14.53
C ARG A 56 -7.02 -29.24 -14.33
N ARG A 57 -7.81 -29.06 -13.26
CA ARG A 57 -9.00 -29.89 -12.96
C ARG A 57 -10.22 -29.50 -13.79
N ARG A 58 -10.34 -28.23 -14.18
CA ARG A 58 -11.49 -27.66 -14.90
C ARG A 58 -10.99 -26.85 -16.11
N PRO A 59 -10.57 -27.51 -17.21
CA PRO A 59 -9.98 -26.83 -18.37
C PRO A 59 -10.95 -25.82 -19.02
N GLU A 60 -12.26 -26.04 -18.88
CA GLU A 60 -13.34 -25.15 -19.31
C GLU A 60 -13.31 -23.74 -18.66
N LEU A 61 -12.66 -23.59 -17.50
CA LEU A 61 -12.51 -22.34 -16.77
C LEU A 61 -11.12 -21.70 -16.91
N LYS A 62 -10.20 -22.30 -17.68
CA LYS A 62 -8.80 -21.83 -17.80
C LYS A 62 -8.72 -20.36 -18.18
N LEU A 63 -9.46 -19.95 -19.21
CA LEU A 63 -9.42 -18.59 -19.72
C LEU A 63 -9.93 -17.59 -18.68
N ALA A 64 -11.02 -17.92 -17.99
CA ALA A 64 -11.57 -17.08 -16.93
C ALA A 64 -10.58 -16.95 -15.77
N LEU A 65 -10.13 -18.08 -15.18
CA LEU A 65 -9.26 -18.07 -14.00
C LEU A 65 -7.88 -17.45 -14.27
N ARG A 66 -7.20 -17.89 -15.34
CA ARG A 66 -5.86 -17.41 -15.67
C ARG A 66 -5.93 -16.00 -16.25
N GLY A 67 -6.92 -15.70 -17.07
CA GLY A 67 -7.12 -14.38 -17.65
C GLY A 67 -7.33 -13.32 -16.58
N THR A 68 -8.25 -13.55 -15.63
CA THR A 68 -8.48 -12.59 -14.53
C THR A 68 -7.28 -12.48 -13.60
N TYR A 69 -6.61 -13.59 -13.27
CA TYR A 69 -5.40 -13.54 -12.45
C TYR A 69 -4.29 -12.73 -13.12
N LEU A 70 -4.03 -12.98 -14.41
CA LEU A 70 -2.95 -12.31 -15.15
C LEU A 70 -3.27 -10.82 -15.34
N ALA A 71 -4.51 -10.49 -15.69
CA ALA A 71 -4.97 -9.11 -15.79
C ALA A 71 -4.79 -8.38 -14.44
N ALA A 72 -5.25 -8.99 -13.34
CA ALA A 72 -5.11 -8.39 -12.01
C ALA A 72 -3.64 -8.21 -11.60
N ALA A 73 -2.77 -9.20 -11.88
CA ALA A 73 -1.35 -9.10 -11.56
C ALA A 73 -0.67 -7.98 -12.34
N VAL A 74 -0.94 -7.86 -13.65
CA VAL A 74 -0.40 -6.78 -14.49
C VAL A 74 -0.92 -5.42 -14.02
N THR A 75 -2.21 -5.30 -13.72
CA THR A 75 -2.78 -4.05 -13.20
C THR A 75 -2.16 -3.68 -11.85
N ALA A 76 -1.99 -4.63 -10.94
CA ALA A 76 -1.37 -4.37 -9.63
C ALA A 76 0.08 -3.89 -9.77
N LEU A 77 0.86 -4.51 -10.66
CA LEU A 77 2.24 -4.09 -10.95
C LEU A 77 2.28 -2.70 -11.60
N ALA A 78 1.39 -2.43 -12.56
CA ALA A 78 1.32 -1.14 -13.23
C ALA A 78 0.95 -0.02 -12.25
N LEU A 79 -0.07 -0.22 -11.41
CA LEU A 79 -0.47 0.74 -10.38
C LEU A 79 0.62 0.93 -9.33
N GLY A 80 1.24 -0.16 -8.86
CA GLY A 80 2.35 -0.09 -7.90
C GLY A 80 3.54 0.68 -8.46
N TYR A 81 3.90 0.45 -9.73
CA TYR A 81 4.97 1.21 -10.38
C TYR A 81 4.63 2.69 -10.52
N LEU A 82 3.41 3.00 -10.97
CA LEU A 82 2.97 4.38 -11.16
C LEU A 82 2.89 5.16 -9.85
N THR A 83 2.45 4.53 -8.77
CA THR A 83 2.23 5.21 -7.48
C THR A 83 3.44 5.17 -6.55
N SER A 84 4.28 4.13 -6.62
CA SER A 84 5.37 3.93 -5.64
C SER A 84 6.76 4.16 -6.21
N VAL A 85 6.95 3.99 -7.52
CA VAL A 85 8.29 4.11 -8.14
C VAL A 85 8.44 5.41 -8.93
N ARG A 86 7.35 5.89 -9.56
CA ARG A 86 7.37 7.10 -10.37
C ARG A 86 7.23 8.37 -9.53
N GLU A 87 6.46 8.33 -8.44
CA GLU A 87 6.31 9.45 -7.51
C GLU A 87 7.57 9.55 -6.63
N THR A 88 8.42 10.55 -6.91
CA THR A 88 9.58 10.93 -6.08
C THR A 88 9.27 12.09 -5.14
N VAL A 89 8.07 12.65 -5.23
CA VAL A 89 7.60 13.76 -4.41
C VAL A 89 6.52 13.24 -3.48
N VAL A 90 6.82 13.24 -2.19
CA VAL A 90 5.87 12.93 -1.14
C VAL A 90 5.20 14.23 -0.75
N ASP A 91 3.96 14.44 -1.20
CA ASP A 91 3.11 15.52 -0.71
C ASP A 91 2.56 15.16 0.68
N GLU A 92 3.46 15.06 1.65
CA GLU A 92 3.06 15.00 3.06
C GLU A 92 2.64 16.41 3.48
N PRO A 93 1.44 16.60 4.06
CA PRO A 93 1.09 17.85 4.71
C PRO A 93 2.01 18.01 5.92
N LEU A 94 3.17 18.62 5.70
CA LEU A 94 4.05 19.07 6.75
C LEU A 94 3.27 20.11 7.53
N VAL A 95 2.74 19.70 8.69
CA VAL A 95 2.42 20.63 9.76
C VAL A 95 3.76 21.23 10.14
N THR A 96 4.10 22.36 9.54
CA THR A 96 5.24 23.17 9.94
C THR A 96 4.94 23.67 11.34
N GLY A 97 5.42 22.94 12.34
CA GLY A 97 5.49 23.46 13.69
C GLY A 97 6.21 24.81 13.64
N ALA A 98 5.67 25.81 14.34
CA ALA A 98 6.35 27.09 14.48
C ALA A 98 7.80 26.83 14.95
N PRO A 99 8.79 27.52 14.38
CA PRO A 99 10.19 27.31 14.75
C PRO A 99 10.34 27.42 16.27
N ALA A 100 11.16 26.58 16.89
CA ALA A 100 11.34 26.55 18.34
C ALA A 100 11.79 27.92 18.92
N SER A 101 12.31 28.82 18.09
CA SER A 101 12.61 30.22 18.43
C SER A 101 11.36 31.10 18.67
N GLN A 102 10.18 30.66 18.22
CA GLN A 102 8.88 31.29 18.46
C GLN A 102 8.05 30.56 19.51
N ALA A 103 8.53 29.42 20.02
CA ALA A 103 7.93 28.77 21.17
C ALA A 103 8.32 29.58 22.42
N THR A 104 7.47 30.54 22.81
CA THR A 104 7.61 31.23 24.11
C THR A 104 7.61 30.15 25.20
N PRO A 105 8.72 29.96 25.94
CA PRO A 105 8.74 29.01 27.04
C PRO A 105 7.72 29.50 28.08
N PRO A 106 6.84 28.64 28.61
CA PRO A 106 5.95 29.04 29.68
C PRO A 106 6.80 29.37 30.91
N GLY A 107 7.03 30.67 31.15
CA GLY A 107 7.71 31.18 32.34
C GLY A 107 9.13 31.76 32.14
N ALA A 108 9.63 31.95 30.91
CA ALA A 108 10.89 32.65 30.72
C ALA A 108 10.70 34.18 30.90
N PRO A 109 11.38 34.84 31.86
CA PRO A 109 11.38 36.30 31.92
C PRO A 109 12.04 36.84 30.64
N ALA A 110 11.45 37.89 30.07
CA ALA A 110 11.99 38.58 28.91
C ALA A 110 13.33 39.24 29.29
N SER A 111 14.43 38.50 29.23
CA SER A 111 15.76 39.07 29.21
C SER A 111 15.92 39.77 27.86
N SER A 112 15.73 41.08 27.87
CA SER A 112 15.98 41.95 26.73
C SER A 112 17.41 41.70 26.22
N VAL A 113 17.59 41.73 24.91
CA VAL A 113 18.89 41.54 24.23
C VAL A 113 20.00 42.47 24.79
N GLU A 114 19.61 43.58 25.41
CA GLU A 114 20.46 44.48 26.21
C GLU A 114 21.29 43.75 27.31
N ASP A 115 20.73 42.74 28.00
CA ASP A 115 21.42 42.02 29.08
C ASP A 115 22.57 41.13 28.58
N LEU A 116 22.50 40.69 27.32
CA LEU A 116 23.56 39.90 26.67
C LEU A 116 24.72 40.76 26.14
N LEU A 117 24.52 42.09 26.03
CA LEU A 117 25.53 43.05 25.60
C LEU A 117 26.17 43.84 26.76
N ALA A 118 25.66 43.67 27.99
CA ALA A 118 26.28 44.28 29.16
C ALA A 118 27.65 43.64 29.42
N PRO A 119 28.73 44.44 29.56
CA PRO A 119 30.05 43.92 29.89
C PRO A 119 29.99 43.26 31.27
N GLN A 120 30.29 41.96 31.30
CA GLN A 120 30.41 41.20 32.53
C GLN A 120 31.64 41.72 33.33
N PRO A 121 31.53 41.91 34.65
CA PRO A 121 32.63 42.40 35.49
C PRO A 121 33.81 41.43 35.58
#